data_AF-A0A9E0KZT2-F1
#
_entry.id   AF-A0A9E0KZT2-F1
#
_cell.length_a   1.000
_cell.length_b   1.000
_cell.length_c   1.000
_cell.angle_alpha   90.00
_cell.angle_beta   90.00
_cell.angle_gamma   90.00
#
_symmetry.space_group_name_H-M   'P 1'
#
loop_
_entity.id
_entity.type
_entity.pdbx_description
1 polymer ?
#
loop_
_entity_poly.entity_id
_entity_poly.type
_entity_poly.pdbx_seq_one_letter_code
_entity_poly.pdbx_strand_id
1 'polypeptide(L)' 'MLNTLFSRAGAEWGSAVLVFAVSLMAGRYAAQGMELVQWAGAATAVLGSVTVAVWVRIAPAPAKVPARQDD' A
#
# COMPACT_ATOMS: atom_id res chain seq x y z
N MET A 1 4.27 -13.95 -14.36
CA MET A 1 4.02 -12.51 -14.08
C MET A 1 3.39 -12.24 -12.72
N LEU A 2 2.61 -13.16 -12.12
CA LEU A 2 2.12 -12.98 -10.74
C LEU A 2 3.24 -12.87 -9.68
N ASN A 3 4.37 -13.55 -9.91
CA ASN A 3 5.47 -13.62 -8.94
C ASN A 3 6.15 -12.26 -8.67
N THR A 4 6.03 -11.28 -9.58
CA THR A 4 6.57 -9.92 -9.37
C THR A 4 5.66 -9.07 -8.49
N LEU A 5 4.34 -9.33 -8.46
CA LEU A 5 3.38 -8.62 -7.58
C LEU A 5 3.61 -8.97 -6.11
N PHE A 6 4.03 -10.21 -5.82
CA PHE A 6 4.37 -10.67 -4.48
C PHE A 6 5.85 -10.51 -4.13
N SER A 7 6.63 -9.84 -4.99
CA SER A 7 8.00 -9.47 -4.68
C SER A 7 8.04 -8.22 -3.81
N ARG A 8 9.14 -8.01 -3.07
CA ARG A 8 9.33 -6.81 -2.24
C ARG A 8 9.18 -5.52 -3.05
N ALA A 9 9.76 -5.48 -4.26
CA ALA A 9 9.60 -4.37 -5.19
C ALA A 9 8.14 -4.18 -5.63
N GLY A 10 7.41 -5.27 -5.88
CA GLY A 10 5.98 -5.23 -6.21
C GLY A 10 5.14 -4.66 -5.07
N ALA A 11 5.41 -5.03 -3.82
CA ALA A 11 4.73 -4.49 -2.65
C ALA A 11 5.06 -3.00 -2.43
N GLU A 12 6.32 -2.58 -2.63
CA GLU A 12 6.73 -1.18 -2.53
C GLU A 12 6.00 -0.31 -3.57
N TRP A 13 6.00 -0.71 -4.83
CA TRP A 13 5.27 0.02 -5.88
C TRP A 13 3.75 -0.07 -5.70
N GLY A 14 3.22 -1.23 -5.31
CA GLY A 14 1.79 -1.42 -5.08
C GLY A 14 1.25 -0.54 -3.95
N SER A 15 1.98 -0.45 -2.84
CA SER A 15 1.60 0.44 -1.72
C SER A 15 1.73 1.93 -2.08
N ALA A 16 2.73 2.32 -2.88
CA ALA A 16 2.84 3.69 -3.38
C ALA A 16 1.66 4.07 -4.30
N VAL A 17 1.29 3.18 -5.23
CA VAL A 17 0.12 3.37 -6.10
C VAL A 17 -1.17 3.43 -5.29
N LEU A 18 -1.30 2.62 -4.24
CA LEU A 18 -2.45 2.66 -3.33
C LEU A 18 -2.60 4.04 -2.67
N VAL A 19 -1.53 4.58 -2.07
CA VAL A 19 -1.55 5.91 -1.46
C VAL A 19 -1.91 6.99 -2.49
N PHE A 20 -1.31 6.91 -3.68
CA PHE A 20 -1.60 7.85 -4.76
C PHE A 20 -3.06 7.78 -5.21
N ALA A 21 -3.60 6.59 -5.45
CA ALA A 21 -4.97 6.39 -5.89
C ALA A 21 -5.99 6.87 -4.84
N VAL A 22 -5.76 6.56 -3.57
CA VAL A 22 -6.62 7.01 -2.46
C VAL A 22 -6.59 8.54 -2.35
N SER A 23 -5.41 9.15 -2.44
CA SER A 23 -5.25 10.61 -2.39
C SER A 23 -5.88 11.31 -3.60
N LEU A 24 -5.72 10.75 -4.80
CA LEU A 24 -6.33 11.25 -6.03
C LEU A 24 -7.85 11.22 -5.94
N MET A 25 -8.41 10.12 -5.44
CA MET A 25 -9.84 9.95 -5.29
C MET A 25 -10.41 10.89 -4.22
N ALA A 26 -9.71 11.03 -3.09
CA ALA A 26 -10.07 12.02 -2.06
C ALA A 26 -10.05 13.45 -2.62
N GLY A 27 -9.03 13.81 -3.41
CA GLY A 27 -8.94 15.11 -4.07
C GLY A 27 -10.07 15.36 -5.08
N ARG A 28 -10.44 14.33 -5.86
CA ARG A 28 -11.58 14.39 -6.79
C ARG A 28 -12.88 14.68 -6.05
N TYR A 29 -13.15 13.96 -4.95
CA TYR A 29 -14.37 14.18 -4.19
C TYR A 29 -14.35 15.50 -3.41
N ALA A 30 -13.19 15.92 -2.91
CA ALA A 30 -13.02 17.23 -2.29
C ALA A 30 -13.40 18.37 -3.24
N ALA A 31 -13.02 18.27 -4.52
CA ALA A 31 -13.39 19.24 -5.55
C ALA A 31 -14.90 19.28 -5.87
N GLN A 32 -15.64 18.22 -5.56
CA GLN A 32 -17.10 18.14 -5.74
C GLN A 32 -17.88 18.65 -4.51
N GLY A 33 -17.19 19.01 -3.43
CA GLY A 33 -17.80 19.41 -2.16
C GLY A 33 -18.12 18.18 -1.31
N MET A 34 -17.19 17.82 -0.42
CA MET A 34 -17.38 16.75 0.57
C MET A 34 -18.00 17.29 1.86
N GLU A 35 -18.97 16.56 2.39
CA GLU A 35 -19.55 16.77 3.73
C GLU A 35 -18.60 16.24 4.83
N LEU A 36 -18.81 16.63 6.09
CA LEU A 36 -17.87 16.37 7.18
C LEU A 36 -17.57 14.87 7.37
N VAL A 37 -18.58 13.99 7.26
CA VAL A 37 -18.39 12.54 7.40
C VAL A 37 -17.55 11.99 6.25
N GLN A 38 -17.70 12.54 5.04
CA GLN A 38 -16.91 12.15 3.88
C GLN A 38 -15.44 12.55 4.01
N TRP A 39 -15.18 13.74 4.56
CA TRP A 39 -13.82 14.16 4.90
C TRP A 39 -13.16 13.27 5.94
N ALA A 40 -13.90 12.91 7.00
CA ALA A 40 -13.40 12.00 8.03
C ALA A 40 -13.07 10.62 7.46
N GLY A 41 -13.94 10.08 6.61
CA GLY A 41 -13.71 8.82 5.89
C GLY A 41 -12.52 8.90 4.94
N ALA A 42 -12.41 9.96 4.15
CA ALA A 42 -11.31 10.19 3.21
C ALA A 42 -9.96 10.30 3.94
N ALA A 43 -9.90 11.06 5.03
CA ALA A 43 -8.69 11.18 5.86
C ALA A 43 -8.30 9.81 6.44
N THR A 44 -9.26 9.04 6.95
CA THR A 44 -9.03 7.69 7.47
C THR A 44 -8.50 6.75 6.38
N ALA A 45 -9.04 6.82 5.16
CA ALA A 45 -8.57 6.00 4.04
C ALA A 45 -7.13 6.36 3.63
N VAL A 46 -6.80 7.65 3.57
CA VAL A 46 -5.43 8.10 3.28
C VAL A 46 -4.48 7.58 4.36
N LEU A 47 -4.79 7.77 5.64
CA LEU A 47 -3.97 7.26 6.75
C LEU A 47 -3.82 5.73 6.73
N GLY A 48 -4.90 5.00 6.42
CA GLY A 48 -4.86 3.55 6.24
C GLY A 48 -3.92 3.13 5.11
N SER A 49 -3.96 3.83 3.97
CA SER A 49 -3.07 3.55 2.84
C SER A 49 -1.59 3.81 3.18
N VAL A 50 -1.30 4.90 3.91
CA VAL A 50 0.05 5.23 4.38
C VAL A 50 0.53 4.17 5.36
N THR A 51 -0.34 3.70 6.25
CA THR A 51 -0.02 2.62 7.20
C THR A 51 0.40 1.34 6.48
N VAL A 52 -0.28 0.96 5.39
CA VAL A 52 0.11 -0.17 4.55
C VAL A 52 1.48 0.06 3.91
N ALA A 53 1.75 1.25 3.39
CA ALA A 53 3.05 1.57 2.80
C ALA A 53 4.19 1.50 3.83
N VAL A 54 3.96 2.00 5.04
CA VAL A 54 4.92 1.86 6.16
C VAL A 54 5.13 0.40 6.52
N TRP A 55 4.04 -0.38 6.62
CA TRP A 55 4.12 -1.81 6.91
C TRP A 55 5.00 -2.56 5.89
N VAL A 56 4.79 -2.31 4.60
CA VAL A 56 5.62 -2.89 3.53
C VAL A 56 7.10 -2.49 3.69
N ARG A 57 7.37 -1.25 4.13
CA ARG A 57 8.73 -0.74 4.32
C ARG A 57 9.47 -1.42 5.46
N ILE A 58 8.77 -1.70 6.56
CA ILE A 58 9.35 -2.27 7.79
C ILE A 58 9.31 -3.81 7.82
N ALA A 59 8.48 -4.43 6.97
CA ALA A 59 8.33 -5.88 6.96
C ALA A 59 9.68 -6.57 6.73
N PRO A 60 10.05 -7.56 7.57
CA PRO A 60 11.28 -8.30 7.39
C PRO A 60 11.23 -9.09 6.06
N ALA A 61 12.36 -9.17 5.37
CA ALA A 61 12.47 -10.00 4.18
C ALA A 61 12.20 -11.46 4.57
N PRO A 62 11.42 -12.22 3.77
CA PRO A 62 11.18 -13.63 4.04
C PRO A 62 12.52 -14.36 4.10
N ALA A 63 12.73 -15.14 5.16
CA ALA A 63 13.96 -15.91 5.34
C ALA A 63 14.14 -16.85 4.14
N LYS A 64 15.30 -16.77 3.47
CA LYS A 64 15.69 -17.77 2.48
C LYS A 64 15.86 -19.09 3.22
N VAL A 65 14.94 -20.04 2.99
CA VAL A 65 15.14 -21.43 3.42
C VAL A 65 16.40 -21.93 2.69
N PRO A 66 17.47 -22.33 3.40
CA PRO A 66 18.64 -22.88 2.75
C PRO A 66 18.19 -24.13 2.00
N ALA A 67 18.49 -24.17 0.70
CA ALA A 67 18.26 -25.38 -0.09
C ALA A 67 19.05 -26.51 0.57
N ARG A 68 18.34 -27.59 0.92
CA ARG A 68 18.94 -28.81 1.43
C ARG A 68 19.95 -29.27 0.37
N GLN A 69 21.24 -29.13 0.67
CA GLN A 69 22.30 -29.82 -0.06
C GLN A 69 22.12 -31.29 0.28
N ASP A 70 21.49 -32.02 -0.64
CA ASP A 70 21.58 -33.48 -0.65
C ASP A 70 22.95 -33.80 -1.28
N ASP A 71 23.88 -34.23 -0.44
CA ASP A 71 25.21 -34.75 -0.80
C ASP A 71 25.13 -36.18 -1.36
#